data_AF-A0A973HQR7-F1
#
_entry.id   AF-A0A973HQR7-F1
#
_cell.length_a   1.000
_cell.length_b   1.000
_cell.length_c   1.000
_cell.angle_alpha   90.00
_cell.angle_beta   90.00
_cell.angle_gamma   90.00
#
_symmetry.space_group_name_H-M   'P 1'
#
loop_
_entity.id
_entity.type
_entity.pdbx_description
1 polymer ?
#
loop_
_entity_poly.entity_id
_entity_poly.type
_entity_poly.pdbx_seq_one_letter_code
_entity_poly.pdbx_strand_id
1 'polypeptide(L)'
;MSSLQSLKRKRIFILVGMILILGTLLALNILRPSEEEKTVSVFSQRLLGNDLKNASEQEREALRKDWENLTKPTREKIIRQVMRGRLGEMRKKISGLTAEQRKARIDEDIEKMRERYKNLSDEEKQAARERMNSGEARVMIEKVMGFYQNELTAKERAELDPLMQEWFNQIENLSQ
;
A
#
# COMPACT_ATOMS: atom_id res chain seq x y z
N MET A 1 27.75 1.53 -60.26
CA MET A 1 26.81 1.03 -59.22
C MET A 1 25.41 1.52 -59.56
N SER A 2 24.46 0.59 -59.76
CA SER A 2 23.14 0.86 -60.36
C SER A 2 22.21 1.65 -59.42
N SER A 3 21.49 2.64 -59.95
CA SER A 3 20.52 3.50 -59.23
C SER A 3 19.42 2.70 -58.51
N LEU A 4 19.17 1.47 -58.93
CA LEU A 4 18.23 0.54 -58.30
C LEU A 4 18.72 0.04 -56.93
N GLN A 5 20.04 -0.07 -56.70
CA GLN A 5 20.58 -0.53 -55.42
C GLN A 5 20.53 0.56 -54.34
N SER A 6 20.71 1.84 -54.71
CA SER A 6 20.60 2.96 -53.77
C SER A 6 19.14 3.20 -53.35
N LEU A 7 18.19 3.03 -54.27
CA LEU A 7 16.74 3.08 -53.98
C LEU A 7 16.29 1.92 -53.09
N LYS A 8 16.75 0.69 -53.33
CA LYS A 8 16.46 -0.47 -52.47
C LYS A 8 17.01 -0.29 -51.06
N ARG A 9 18.24 0.22 -50.91
CA ARG A 9 18.81 0.53 -49.57
C ARG A 9 18.01 1.61 -48.85
N LYS A 10 17.65 2.71 -49.51
CA LYS A 10 16.83 3.78 -48.90
C LYS A 10 15.47 3.26 -48.41
N ARG A 11 14.80 2.41 -49.19
CA ARG A 11 13.52 1.78 -48.80
C ARG A 11 13.66 0.83 -47.60
N ILE A 12 14.76 0.07 -47.52
CA ILE A 12 15.06 -0.79 -46.36
C ILE A 12 15.30 0.04 -45.10
N PHE A 13 16.06 1.13 -45.17
CA PHE A 13 16.27 2.02 -44.02
C PHE A 13 14.96 2.66 -43.54
N ILE A 14 14.08 3.07 -44.46
CA ILE A 14 12.76 3.61 -44.10
C ILE A 14 11.88 2.55 -43.43
N LEU A 15 11.87 1.32 -43.97
CA LEU A 15 11.12 0.20 -43.37
C LEU A 15 11.63 -0.17 -41.98
N VAL A 16 12.95 -0.26 -41.80
CA VAL A 16 13.56 -0.54 -40.49
C VAL A 16 13.28 0.60 -39.50
N GLY A 17 13.35 1.86 -39.96
CA GLY A 17 12.98 3.02 -39.15
C GLY A 17 11.51 3.00 -38.73
N MET A 18 10.60 2.67 -39.64
CA MET A 18 9.18 2.52 -39.33
C MET A 18 8.91 1.39 -38.33
N ILE A 19 9.57 0.25 -38.47
CA ILE A 19 9.42 -0.89 -37.55
C ILE A 19 9.93 -0.52 -36.15
N LEU A 20 11.03 0.24 -36.05
CA LEU A 20 11.54 0.74 -34.76
C LEU A 20 10.59 1.75 -34.10
N ILE A 21 9.98 2.65 -34.89
CA ILE A 21 8.99 3.61 -34.39
C ILE A 21 7.71 2.90 -33.95
N LEU A 22 7.20 1.95 -34.75
CA LEU A 22 6.03 1.14 -34.37
C LEU A 22 6.32 0.26 -33.15
N GLY A 23 7.51 -0.34 -33.08
CA GLY A 23 7.95 -1.14 -31.94
C GLY A 23 8.07 -0.31 -30.65
N THR A 24 8.60 0.92 -30.72
CA THR A 24 8.65 1.83 -29.56
C THR A 24 7.27 2.32 -29.15
N LEU A 25 6.39 2.64 -30.11
CA LEU A 25 5.01 3.04 -29.79
C LEU A 25 4.20 1.90 -29.16
N LEU A 26 4.38 0.66 -29.64
CA LEU A 26 3.76 -0.53 -29.05
C LEU A 26 4.33 -0.85 -27.67
N ALA A 27 5.66 -0.75 -27.49
CA ALA A 27 6.29 -0.90 -26.18
C ALA A 27 5.80 0.16 -25.18
N LEU A 28 5.68 1.42 -25.61
CA LEU A 28 5.13 2.49 -24.80
C LEU A 28 3.64 2.29 -24.46
N ASN A 29 2.86 1.67 -25.34
CA ASN A 29 1.45 1.36 -25.08
C ASN A 29 1.28 0.17 -24.14
N ILE A 30 2.17 -0.83 -24.21
CA ILE A 30 2.20 -1.98 -23.30
C ILE A 30 2.75 -1.59 -21.91
N LEU A 31 3.70 -0.65 -21.86
CA LEU A 31 4.27 -0.11 -20.62
C LEU A 31 3.42 1.01 -20.01
N ARG A 32 2.39 1.49 -20.70
CA ARG A 32 1.51 2.52 -20.16
C ARG A 32 0.67 1.88 -19.05
N PRO A 33 0.80 2.33 -17.79
CA PRO A 33 0.01 1.77 -16.71
C PRO A 33 -1.47 1.98 -17.03
N SER A 34 -2.25 0.94 -16.80
CA SER A 34 -3.71 1.01 -16.93
C SER A 34 -4.26 2.14 -16.05
N GLU A 35 -5.44 2.68 -16.39
CA GLU A 35 -6.09 3.69 -15.54
C GLU A 35 -6.32 3.19 -14.11
N GLU A 36 -6.56 1.87 -13.97
CA GLU A 36 -6.63 1.22 -12.66
C GLU A 36 -5.28 1.27 -11.92
N GLU A 37 -4.17 0.91 -12.57
CA GLU A 37 -2.84 0.95 -11.95
C GLU A 37 -2.41 2.37 -11.56
N LYS A 38 -2.74 3.37 -12.39
CA LYS A 38 -2.54 4.79 -12.03
C LYS A 38 -3.35 5.16 -10.79
N THR A 39 -4.62 4.78 -10.76
CA THR A 39 -5.51 5.04 -9.61
C THR A 39 -4.94 4.40 -8.34
N VAL A 40 -4.55 3.11 -8.41
CA VAL A 40 -3.95 2.38 -7.29
C VAL A 40 -2.67 3.08 -6.82
N SER A 41 -1.78 3.46 -7.75
CA SER A 41 -0.49 4.09 -7.42
C SER A 41 -0.68 5.47 -6.77
N VAL A 42 -1.50 6.34 -7.37
CA VAL A 42 -1.76 7.69 -6.85
C VAL A 42 -2.41 7.63 -5.48
N PHE A 43 -3.42 6.77 -5.31
CA PHE A 43 -4.12 6.62 -4.04
C PHE A 43 -3.19 6.04 -2.97
N SER A 44 -2.38 5.02 -3.30
CA SER A 44 -1.41 4.43 -2.38
C SER A 44 -0.34 5.45 -1.95
N GLN A 45 0.14 6.27 -2.87
CA GLN A 45 1.11 7.33 -2.55
C GLN A 45 0.52 8.37 -1.59
N ARG A 46 -0.74 8.80 -1.78
CA ARG A 46 -1.44 9.68 -0.84
C ARG A 46 -1.56 9.04 0.55
N LEU A 47 -1.87 7.74 0.63
CA LEU A 47 -1.97 7.00 1.89
C LEU A 47 -0.62 6.75 2.61
N LEU A 48 0.47 6.72 1.84
CA LEU A 48 1.83 6.58 2.36
C LEU A 48 2.46 7.93 2.74
N GLY A 49 2.02 9.01 2.10
CA GLY A 49 2.52 10.37 2.35
C GLY A 49 2.11 10.94 3.72
N ASN A 50 2.85 11.95 4.16
CA ASN A 50 2.50 12.74 5.35
C ASN A 50 1.29 13.66 5.14
N ASP A 51 0.81 13.77 3.90
CA ASP A 51 -0.26 14.67 3.49
C ASP A 51 -1.53 14.45 4.33
N LEU A 52 -1.83 13.20 4.71
CA LEU A 52 -3.01 12.90 5.52
C LEU A 52 -2.90 13.30 6.99
N LYS A 53 -1.68 13.37 7.53
CA LYS A 53 -1.47 13.77 8.92
C LYS A 53 -1.86 15.24 9.12
N ASN A 54 -1.64 16.07 8.10
CA ASN A 54 -1.93 17.50 8.10
C ASN A 54 -3.17 17.86 7.28
N ALA A 55 -3.87 16.87 6.71
CA ALA A 55 -5.06 17.09 5.90
C ALA A 55 -6.20 17.67 6.75
N SER A 56 -6.88 18.66 6.18
CA SER A 56 -8.13 19.23 6.67
C SER A 56 -9.24 18.18 6.70
N GLU A 57 -10.30 18.45 7.47
CA GLU A 57 -11.46 17.54 7.54
C GLU A 57 -12.15 17.37 6.17
N GLN A 58 -12.16 18.43 5.35
CA GLN A 58 -12.69 18.36 3.99
C GLN A 58 -11.87 17.44 3.09
N GLU A 59 -10.54 17.47 3.20
CA GLU A 59 -9.65 16.57 2.43
C GLU A 59 -9.79 15.11 2.88
N ARG A 60 -9.97 14.87 4.18
CA ARG A 60 -10.22 13.53 4.74
C ARG A 60 -11.56 12.97 4.26
N GLU A 61 -12.60 13.80 4.25
CA GLU A 61 -13.92 13.41 3.75
C GLU A 61 -13.91 13.16 2.24
N ALA A 62 -13.19 13.99 1.47
CA ALA A 62 -13.00 13.75 0.04
C ALA A 62 -12.29 12.41 -0.21
N LEU A 63 -11.23 12.11 0.54
CA LEU A 63 -10.54 10.83 0.44
C LEU A 63 -11.46 9.65 0.80
N ARG A 64 -12.32 9.80 1.82
CA ARG A 64 -13.30 8.78 2.21
C ARG A 64 -14.28 8.50 1.07
N LYS A 65 -14.82 9.54 0.45
CA LYS A 65 -15.71 9.40 -0.72
C LYS A 65 -15.01 8.76 -1.90
N ASP A 66 -13.76 9.18 -2.19
CA ASP A 66 -12.97 8.57 -3.24
C ASP A 66 -12.76 7.07 -2.96
N TRP A 67 -12.44 6.70 -1.72
CA TRP A 67 -12.31 5.30 -1.28
C TRP A 67 -13.60 4.51 -1.49
N GLU A 68 -14.74 5.07 -1.10
CA GLU A 68 -16.06 4.44 -1.24
C GLU A 68 -16.44 4.18 -2.70
N ASN A 69 -15.96 5.03 -3.62
CA ASN A 69 -16.19 4.85 -5.05
C ASN A 69 -15.27 3.80 -5.69
N LEU A 70 -14.20 3.35 -5.00
CA LEU A 70 -13.32 2.31 -5.51
C LEU A 70 -13.99 0.93 -5.44
N THR A 71 -13.76 0.13 -6.48
CA THR A 71 -14.17 -1.28 -6.48
C THR A 71 -13.42 -2.08 -5.41
N LYS A 72 -14.02 -3.15 -4.89
CA LYS A 72 -13.37 -4.04 -3.92
C LYS A 72 -12.00 -4.56 -4.40
N PRO A 73 -11.83 -5.05 -5.65
CA PRO A 73 -10.51 -5.46 -6.14
C PRO A 73 -9.46 -4.34 -6.12
N THR A 74 -9.84 -3.11 -6.48
CA THR A 74 -8.94 -1.95 -6.48
C THR A 74 -8.52 -1.57 -5.06
N ARG A 75 -9.47 -1.54 -4.11
CA ARG A 75 -9.18 -1.32 -2.67
C ARG A 75 -8.19 -2.35 -2.14
N GLU A 76 -8.36 -3.64 -2.49
CA GLU A 76 -7.43 -4.69 -2.08
C GLU A 76 -6.00 -4.48 -2.64
N LYS A 77 -5.88 -4.04 -3.90
CA LYS A 77 -4.57 -3.72 -4.49
C LYS A 77 -3.89 -2.56 -3.75
N ILE A 78 -4.65 -1.51 -3.43
CA ILE A 78 -4.16 -0.35 -2.66
C ILE A 78 -3.70 -0.78 -1.27
N ILE A 79 -4.51 -1.55 -0.54
CA ILE A 79 -4.16 -2.04 0.81
C ILE A 79 -2.83 -2.80 0.75
N ARG A 80 -2.65 -3.72 -0.21
CA ARG A 80 -1.39 -4.46 -0.38
C ARG A 80 -0.21 -3.53 -0.69
N GLN A 81 -0.38 -2.57 -1.59
CA GLN A 81 0.69 -1.65 -1.96
C GLN A 81 1.10 -0.75 -0.78
N VAL A 82 0.13 -0.25 -0.01
CA VAL A 82 0.39 0.54 1.20
C VAL A 82 1.10 -0.30 2.26
N MET A 83 0.66 -1.54 2.50
CA MET A 83 1.34 -2.43 3.46
C MET A 83 2.80 -2.72 3.04
N ARG A 84 3.05 -3.01 1.76
CA ARG A 84 4.42 -3.19 1.24
C ARG A 84 5.28 -1.93 1.39
N GLY A 85 4.71 -0.76 1.09
CA GLY A 85 5.38 0.52 1.26
C GLY A 85 5.79 0.75 2.72
N ARG A 86 4.85 0.57 3.65
CA ARG A 86 5.09 0.71 5.10
C ARG A 86 6.11 -0.30 5.61
N LEU A 87 6.07 -1.56 5.16
CA LEU A 87 7.06 -2.57 5.50
C LEU A 87 8.46 -2.17 5.01
N GLY A 88 8.57 -1.65 3.79
CA GLY A 88 9.83 -1.14 3.26
C GLY A 88 10.40 0.01 4.10
N GLU A 89 9.58 0.96 4.50
CA GLU A 89 9.98 2.04 5.41
C GLU A 89 10.38 1.54 6.80
N MET A 90 9.62 0.59 7.34
CA MET A 90 9.92 -0.03 8.63
C MET A 90 11.29 -0.70 8.60
N ARG A 91 11.56 -1.54 7.58
CA ARG A 91 12.85 -2.20 7.35
C ARG A 91 13.99 -1.20 7.29
N LYS A 92 13.81 -0.07 6.59
CA LYS A 92 14.80 1.02 6.53
C LYS A 92 15.02 1.70 7.89
N LYS A 93 13.95 1.93 8.66
CA LYS A 93 14.04 2.57 9.98
C LYS A 93 14.75 1.68 11.01
N ILE A 94 14.69 0.37 10.84
CA ILE A 94 15.32 -0.60 11.76
C ILE A 94 16.67 -1.13 11.26
N SER A 95 17.03 -0.89 9.99
CA SER A 95 18.34 -1.28 9.45
C SER A 95 19.43 -0.42 10.08
N GLY A 96 20.05 -0.94 11.13
CA GLY A 96 21.06 -0.23 11.93
C GLY A 96 20.74 -0.21 13.42
N LEU A 97 19.54 -0.64 13.83
CA LEU A 97 19.20 -0.81 15.24
C LEU A 97 19.67 -2.17 15.77
N THR A 98 20.08 -2.23 17.02
CA THR A 98 20.32 -3.50 17.73
C THR A 98 19.01 -4.23 18.02
N ALA A 99 19.07 -5.49 18.45
CA ALA A 99 17.88 -6.24 18.82
C ALA A 99 17.13 -5.58 19.99
N GLU A 100 17.87 -5.06 20.97
CA GLU A 100 17.34 -4.36 22.15
C GLU A 100 16.64 -3.06 21.75
N GLN A 101 17.22 -2.29 20.82
CA GLN A 101 16.60 -1.06 20.32
C GLN A 101 15.33 -1.32 19.51
N ARG A 102 15.32 -2.39 18.70
CA ARG A 102 14.09 -2.81 17.99
C ARG A 102 13.01 -3.21 18.97
N LYS A 103 13.35 -4.00 19.99
CA LYS A 103 12.43 -4.41 21.04
C LYS A 103 11.86 -3.22 21.81
N ALA A 104 12.72 -2.30 22.27
CA ALA A 104 12.29 -1.11 23.00
C ALA A 104 11.30 -0.24 22.18
N ARG A 105 11.50 -0.17 20.86
CA ARG A 105 10.59 0.53 19.96
C ARG A 105 9.23 -0.16 19.81
N ILE A 106 9.22 -1.49 19.76
CA ILE A 106 7.98 -2.28 19.77
C ILE A 106 7.23 -2.08 21.08
N ASP A 107 7.94 -2.12 22.22
CA ASP A 107 7.35 -1.88 23.54
C ASP A 107 6.75 -0.46 23.63
N GLU A 108 7.45 0.55 23.10
CA GLU A 108 6.94 1.93 23.02
C GLU A 108 5.67 2.04 22.15
N ASP A 109 5.62 1.35 21.01
CA ASP A 109 4.45 1.34 20.13
C ASP A 109 3.26 0.62 20.78
N ILE A 110 3.49 -0.45 21.54
CA ILE A 110 2.47 -1.13 22.36
C ILE A 110 1.87 -0.18 23.40
N GLU A 111 2.71 0.54 24.16
CA GLU A 111 2.22 1.49 25.17
C GLU A 111 1.41 2.62 24.54
N LYS A 112 1.87 3.16 23.41
CA LYS A 112 1.09 4.16 22.65
C LYS A 112 -0.26 3.62 22.18
N MET A 113 -0.34 2.35 21.79
CA MET A 113 -1.61 1.73 21.42
C MET A 113 -2.55 1.63 22.62
N ARG A 114 -2.05 1.19 23.78
CA ARG A 114 -2.83 1.12 25.03
C ARG A 114 -3.33 2.46 25.48
N GLU A 115 -2.48 3.48 25.47
CA GLU A 115 -2.84 4.86 25.83
C GLU A 115 -3.93 5.41 24.91
N ARG A 116 -3.78 5.22 23.60
CA ARG A 116 -4.80 5.65 22.63
C ARG A 116 -6.14 4.98 22.92
N TYR A 117 -6.15 3.67 23.10
CA TYR A 117 -7.36 2.91 23.41
C TYR A 117 -8.02 3.40 24.71
N LYS A 118 -7.23 3.62 25.77
CA LYS A 118 -7.70 4.13 27.05
C LYS A 118 -8.34 5.52 26.93
N ASN A 119 -7.81 6.35 26.05
CA ASN A 119 -8.25 7.73 25.84
C ASN A 119 -9.43 7.84 24.85
N LEU A 120 -9.91 6.75 24.26
CA LEU A 120 -11.12 6.77 23.44
C LEU A 120 -12.36 7.04 24.29
N SER A 121 -13.22 7.94 23.82
CA SER A 121 -14.56 8.12 24.39
C SER A 121 -15.45 6.91 24.14
N ASP A 122 -16.55 6.78 24.87
CA ASP A 122 -17.50 5.69 24.66
C ASP A 122 -18.15 5.75 23.26
N GLU A 123 -18.39 6.95 22.75
CA GLU A 123 -18.88 7.17 21.37
C GLU A 123 -17.86 6.69 20.33
N GLU A 124 -16.58 7.00 20.53
CA GLU A 124 -15.50 6.55 19.64
C GLU A 124 -15.33 5.03 19.69
N LYS A 125 -15.45 4.42 20.88
CA LYS A 125 -15.43 2.95 21.04
C LYS A 125 -16.61 2.30 20.34
N GLN A 126 -17.81 2.86 20.47
CA GLN A 126 -19.00 2.35 19.79
C GLN A 126 -18.87 2.46 18.26
N ALA A 127 -18.40 3.59 17.74
CA ALA A 127 -18.16 3.76 16.31
C ALA A 127 -17.06 2.80 15.80
N ALA A 128 -16.02 2.57 16.60
CA ALA A 128 -14.98 1.60 16.29
C ALA A 128 -15.54 0.17 16.27
N ARG A 129 -16.35 -0.23 17.26
CA ARG A 129 -17.03 -1.53 17.32
C ARG A 129 -17.88 -1.77 16.08
N GLU A 130 -18.73 -0.82 15.70
CA GLU A 130 -19.58 -0.91 14.51
C GLU A 130 -18.74 -1.10 13.25
N ARG A 131 -17.65 -0.32 13.12
CA ARG A 131 -16.72 -0.47 12.00
C ARG A 131 -16.04 -1.84 12.00
N MET A 132 -15.57 -2.32 13.14
CA MET A 132 -14.90 -3.62 13.26
C MET A 132 -15.82 -4.80 12.95
N ASN A 133 -17.12 -4.66 13.25
CA ASN A 133 -18.13 -5.67 12.94
C ASN A 133 -18.61 -5.63 11.47
N SER A 134 -18.17 -4.65 10.68
CA SER A 134 -18.48 -4.58 9.25
C SER A 134 -17.77 -5.66 8.43
N GLY A 135 -18.36 -6.04 7.30
CA GLY A 135 -17.73 -6.96 6.35
C GLY A 135 -16.40 -6.42 5.79
N GLU A 136 -16.26 -5.10 5.65
CA GLU A 136 -15.04 -4.47 5.15
C GLU A 136 -13.88 -4.59 6.17
N ALA A 137 -14.14 -4.39 7.46
CA ALA A 137 -13.12 -4.56 8.49
C ALA A 137 -12.63 -6.01 8.58
N ARG A 138 -13.52 -7.00 8.46
CA ARG A 138 -13.12 -8.41 8.44
C ARG A 138 -12.18 -8.72 7.28
N VAL A 139 -12.50 -8.23 6.08
CA VAL A 139 -11.60 -8.37 4.91
C VAL A 139 -10.27 -7.68 5.17
N MET A 140 -10.28 -6.47 5.75
CA MET A 140 -9.04 -5.76 6.08
C MET A 140 -8.16 -6.56 7.04
N ILE A 141 -8.72 -7.09 8.13
CA ILE A 141 -7.98 -7.93 9.10
C ILE A 141 -7.40 -9.16 8.40
N GLU A 142 -8.19 -9.86 7.59
CA GLU A 142 -7.74 -11.03 6.84
C GLU A 142 -6.54 -10.68 5.94
N LYS A 143 -6.58 -9.55 5.25
CA LYS A 143 -5.46 -9.10 4.40
C LYS A 143 -4.24 -8.68 5.20
N VAL A 144 -4.42 -8.02 6.35
CA VAL A 144 -3.31 -7.67 7.26
C VAL A 144 -2.66 -8.95 7.77
N MET A 145 -3.43 -9.96 8.13
CA MET A 145 -2.90 -11.26 8.59
C MET A 145 -2.22 -12.04 7.48
N GLY A 146 -2.82 -12.08 6.28
CA GLY A 146 -2.18 -12.66 5.11
C GLY A 146 -0.85 -11.96 4.79
N PHE A 147 -0.78 -10.64 4.92
CA PHE A 147 0.46 -9.88 4.75
C PHE A 147 1.49 -10.23 5.82
N TYR A 148 1.08 -10.20 7.09
CA TYR A 148 1.91 -10.58 8.24
C TYR A 148 2.54 -11.96 8.06
N GLN A 149 1.76 -12.94 7.60
CA GLN A 149 2.23 -14.32 7.45
C GLN A 149 3.12 -14.54 6.22
N ASN A 150 2.85 -13.85 5.11
CA ASN A 150 3.47 -14.16 3.82
C ASN A 150 4.61 -13.23 3.42
N GLU A 151 4.65 -11.99 3.93
CA GLU A 151 5.59 -10.95 3.47
C GLU A 151 6.68 -10.63 4.51
N LEU A 152 6.49 -11.06 5.76
CA LEU A 152 7.49 -10.98 6.83
C LEU A 152 8.25 -12.29 6.97
N THR A 153 9.54 -12.18 7.28
CA THR A 153 10.37 -13.33 7.66
C THR A 153 9.97 -13.87 9.04
N ALA A 154 10.37 -15.11 9.34
CA ALA A 154 10.13 -15.70 10.67
C ALA A 154 10.70 -14.85 11.82
N LYS A 155 11.87 -14.24 11.62
CA LYS A 155 12.48 -13.34 12.61
C LYS A 155 11.68 -12.05 12.80
N GLU A 156 11.27 -11.41 11.70
CA GLU A 156 10.45 -10.19 11.76
C GLU A 156 9.11 -10.46 12.45
N ARG A 157 8.50 -11.62 12.21
CA ARG A 157 7.29 -12.04 12.91
C ARG A 157 7.53 -12.23 14.40
N ALA A 158 8.55 -12.98 14.79
CA ALA A 158 8.86 -13.18 16.21
C ALA A 158 9.11 -11.86 16.96
N GLU A 159 9.72 -10.87 16.30
CA GLU A 159 9.89 -9.53 16.87
C GLU A 159 8.55 -8.77 16.99
N LEU A 160 7.64 -8.90 16.01
CA LEU A 160 6.37 -8.17 15.95
C LEU A 160 5.18 -8.87 16.60
N ASP A 161 5.29 -10.15 16.96
CA ASP A 161 4.22 -10.94 17.60
C ASP A 161 3.60 -10.22 18.81
N PRO A 162 4.36 -9.60 19.74
CA PRO A 162 3.77 -8.87 20.86
C PRO A 162 2.87 -7.70 20.44
N LEU A 163 3.26 -6.97 19.39
CA LEU A 163 2.47 -5.86 18.85
C LEU A 163 1.19 -6.37 18.19
N MET A 164 1.28 -7.48 17.44
CA MET A 164 0.12 -8.11 16.83
C MET A 164 -0.86 -8.64 17.87
N GLN A 165 -0.37 -9.25 18.95
CA GLN A 165 -1.20 -9.70 20.06
C GLN A 165 -1.95 -8.54 20.72
N GLU A 166 -1.25 -7.42 21.01
CA GLU A 166 -1.91 -6.22 21.55
C GLU A 166 -2.99 -5.69 20.60
N TRP A 167 -2.70 -5.63 19.30
CA TRP A 167 -3.68 -5.21 18.30
C TRP A 167 -4.93 -6.10 18.30
N PHE A 168 -4.75 -7.42 18.37
CA PHE A 168 -5.85 -8.37 18.45
C PHE A 168 -6.67 -8.23 19.72
N ASN A 169 -6.03 -8.07 20.88
CA ASN A 169 -6.72 -7.85 22.14
C ASN A 169 -7.60 -6.59 22.07
N GLN A 170 -7.12 -5.52 21.46
CA GLN A 170 -7.92 -4.30 21.28
C GLN A 170 -9.09 -4.50 20.32
N ILE A 171 -8.90 -5.25 19.24
CA ILE A 171 -9.99 -5.61 18.33
C ILE A 171 -11.06 -6.44 19.06
N GLU A 172 -10.65 -7.42 19.87
CA GLU A 172 -11.55 -8.26 20.64
C GLU A 172 -12.33 -7.44 21.68
N ASN A 173 -11.64 -6.56 22.41
CA ASN A 173 -12.28 -5.65 23.37
C ASN A 173 -13.25 -4.67 22.71
N LEU A 174 -13.07 -4.36 21.41
CA LEU A 174 -14.02 -3.56 20.65
C LEU A 174 -15.17 -4.40 20.09
N SER A 175 -15.01 -5.71 19.90
CA SER A 175 -16.00 -6.56 19.23
C SER A 175 -16.94 -7.28 20.19
N GLN A 176 -16.50 -7.58 21.42
CA GLN A 176 -17.37 -7.86 22.57
C GLN A 176 -18.24 -6.65 22.82
#